data_AF-A0A2H0NNA1-F1
#
_entry.id   AF-A0A2H0NNA1-F1
#
_cell.length_a   1.000
_cell.length_b   1.000
_cell.length_c   1.000
_cell.angle_alpha   90.00
_cell.angle_beta   90.00
_cell.angle_gamma   90.00
#
_symmetry.space_group_name_H-M   'P 1'
#
loop_
_entity.id
_entity.type
_entity.pdbx_description
1 polymer ?
#
loop_
_entity_poly.entity_id
_entity_poly.type
_entity_poly.pdbx_seq_one_letter_code
_entity_poly.pdbx_strand_id
1 'polypeptide(L)'
;MVTDPPFKQTSGNIVIVGMPGSGKTTVGRLLAKKLQKTFVDSDDEIQHRTGVSIPHIFDVEGEAGFRQRESAALEALVQRKNIVLATGGGAVLSAANRELLKQCGVVVYLKSSVHDLWQRTRHDRNRPLLQTADPYAKLHTLCAQRDPGYLEIADIVVHTGRQSVHTLLGRLLERLAAWPQQTKKQEEGSMQTLTVGMAERSYPIYIGSGLLRNVADLLLPHLPQKRAMIVTNTTVAPLYLDALTARLRACGVNCGNIVLADGEQYKNADSIGAIYNELLSSRSERGTPLIALGGGVIGDMTGFAAATYLRGVPFIQIPTTLLAQVDSSVGGKTGINHPLGKNMIGAFYQPRVVLADTDTLDTLPDKELSAGLAEVIKYGLIRDLPFLAWLEGNMEKLRARDKAALQYAITRSCRNKAAVVAADERESGERALLNLGHTFGHAIENGMGYGVWLHGEAIAAGTRMAADLSRRLGWLSGAEVERVCALLLRAGLPSSAPALGVEKYLQLMGLDKKVEGGKMRFVLLKGLGCGVVSGDVADTLLRQTLESCSG
;
A
#
# COMPACT_ATOMS: atom_id res chain seq x y z
N MET A 1 -8.25 -0.05 -36.45
CA MET A 1 -6.86 0.19 -36.03
C MET A 1 -6.86 1.43 -35.16
N VAL A 2 -6.98 1.26 -33.86
CA VAL A 2 -6.91 2.36 -32.89
C VAL A 2 -5.50 2.33 -32.33
N THR A 3 -4.70 3.33 -32.68
CA THR A 3 -3.31 3.46 -32.25
C THR A 3 -3.29 3.94 -30.80
N ASP A 4 -2.74 3.12 -29.90
CA ASP A 4 -2.42 3.51 -28.53
C ASP A 4 -1.52 4.77 -28.50
N PRO A 5 -1.75 5.72 -27.58
CA PRO A 5 -0.90 6.91 -27.45
C PRO A 5 0.52 6.52 -26.96
N PRO A 6 1.57 7.28 -27.34
CA PRO A 6 2.95 6.89 -27.10
C PRO A 6 3.35 7.03 -25.62
N PHE A 7 3.95 5.95 -25.10
CA PHE A 7 4.53 5.81 -23.75
C PHE A 7 5.58 6.89 -23.39
N LYS A 8 5.53 7.42 -22.17
CA LYS A 8 6.47 8.44 -21.66
C LYS A 8 7.84 7.83 -21.28
N GLN A 9 8.92 8.31 -21.89
CA GLN A 9 10.31 7.97 -21.53
C GLN A 9 10.83 8.81 -20.36
N THR A 10 11.47 8.19 -19.37
CA THR A 10 12.06 8.83 -18.19
C THR A 10 13.53 9.23 -18.30
N SER A 11 14.07 9.31 -19.52
CA SER A 11 15.11 10.30 -19.85
C SER A 11 14.52 11.69 -20.19
N GLY A 12 13.18 11.83 -20.12
CA GLY A 12 12.38 12.95 -20.61
C GLY A 12 12.32 14.22 -19.75
N ASN A 13 11.34 15.06 -20.06
CA ASN A 13 11.14 16.36 -19.44
C ASN A 13 10.54 16.23 -18.03
N ILE A 14 10.74 17.26 -17.21
CA ILE A 14 10.03 17.43 -15.94
C ILE A 14 9.15 18.67 -16.07
N VAL A 15 7.86 18.53 -15.80
CA VAL A 15 6.90 19.63 -15.85
C VAL A 15 6.57 20.05 -14.44
N ILE A 16 6.66 21.33 -14.11
CA ILE A 16 6.32 21.88 -12.80
C ILE A 16 5.07 22.73 -12.93
N VAL A 17 4.00 22.28 -12.29
CA VAL A 17 2.69 22.94 -12.27
C VAL A 17 2.33 23.44 -10.87
N GLY A 18 1.38 24.36 -10.79
CA GLY A 18 0.86 24.89 -9.54
C GLY A 18 0.55 26.38 -9.57
N MET A 19 -0.06 26.87 -8.50
CA MET A 19 -0.58 28.23 -8.41
C MET A 19 0.49 29.33 -8.57
N PRO A 20 0.14 30.54 -9.05
CA PRO A 20 1.01 31.71 -8.98
C PRO A 20 1.52 31.93 -7.56
N GLY A 21 2.85 32.04 -7.35
CA GLY A 21 3.46 32.13 -6.02
C GLY A 21 3.84 30.80 -5.35
N SER A 22 3.56 29.65 -5.98
CA SER A 22 3.91 28.34 -5.41
C SER A 22 5.41 27.99 -5.43
N GLY A 23 6.20 28.75 -6.18
CA GLY A 23 7.66 28.59 -6.29
C GLY A 23 8.16 27.85 -7.53
N LYS A 24 7.32 27.67 -8.56
CA LYS A 24 7.64 26.92 -9.80
C LYS A 24 8.96 27.33 -10.44
N THR A 25 9.14 28.62 -10.73
CA THR A 25 10.34 29.14 -11.39
C THR A 25 11.59 28.93 -10.53
N THR A 26 11.51 29.19 -9.22
CA THR A 26 12.63 29.01 -8.28
C THR A 26 13.03 27.53 -8.15
N VAL A 27 12.06 26.66 -7.89
CA VAL A 27 12.29 25.21 -7.75
C VAL A 27 12.77 24.62 -9.08
N GLY A 28 12.16 25.03 -10.19
CA GLY A 28 12.49 24.57 -11.53
C GLY A 28 13.92 24.90 -11.95
N ARG A 29 14.39 26.14 -11.72
CA ARG A 29 15.80 26.52 -12.01
C ARG A 29 16.79 25.68 -11.22
N LEU A 30 16.54 25.50 -9.92
CA LEU A 30 17.43 24.72 -9.06
C LEU A 30 17.41 23.23 -9.41
N LEU A 31 16.24 22.70 -9.74
CA LEU A 31 16.08 21.31 -10.19
C LEU A 31 16.79 21.07 -11.52
N ALA A 32 16.61 21.96 -12.49
CA ALA A 32 17.28 21.91 -13.79
C ALA A 32 18.80 21.92 -13.63
N LYS A 33 19.33 22.81 -12.77
CA LYS A 33 20.76 22.85 -12.45
C LYS A 33 21.26 21.54 -11.82
N LYS A 34 20.53 20.98 -10.85
CA LYS A 34 20.93 19.72 -10.19
C LYS A 34 20.86 18.51 -11.12
N LEU A 35 19.92 18.49 -12.05
CA LEU A 35 19.71 17.38 -13.00
C LEU A 35 20.39 17.60 -14.36
N GLN A 36 21.16 18.67 -14.53
CA GLN A 36 21.80 19.04 -15.80
C GLN A 36 20.82 19.12 -16.99
N LYS A 37 19.64 19.71 -16.74
CA LYS A 37 18.58 19.95 -17.73
C LYS A 37 18.47 21.44 -18.05
N THR A 38 17.89 21.78 -19.21
CA THR A 38 17.58 23.19 -19.54
C THR A 38 16.29 23.61 -18.85
N PHE A 39 16.32 24.70 -18.09
CA PHE A 39 15.10 25.28 -17.51
C PHE A 39 14.37 26.13 -18.55
N VAL A 40 13.05 25.98 -18.62
CA VAL A 40 12.17 26.79 -19.46
C VAL A 40 10.94 27.21 -18.65
N ASP A 41 10.57 28.49 -18.69
CA ASP A 41 9.33 29.01 -18.12
C ASP A 41 8.40 29.40 -19.27
N SER A 42 7.18 28.87 -19.29
CA SER A 42 6.25 29.13 -20.40
C SER A 42 5.83 30.59 -20.47
N ASP A 43 5.76 31.27 -19.32
CA ASP A 43 5.38 32.69 -19.25
C ASP A 43 6.49 33.57 -19.85
N ASP A 44 7.76 33.21 -19.65
CA ASP A 44 8.91 33.87 -20.27
C ASP A 44 8.96 33.61 -21.78
N GLU A 45 8.69 32.37 -22.21
CA GLU A 45 8.64 31.99 -23.63
C GLU A 45 7.56 32.77 -24.39
N ILE A 46 6.37 32.94 -23.79
CA ILE A 46 5.28 33.73 -24.39
C ILE A 46 5.75 35.18 -24.63
N GLN A 47 6.32 35.82 -23.60
CA GLN A 47 6.80 37.21 -23.71
C GLN A 47 7.95 37.35 -24.72
N HIS A 48 8.85 36.37 -24.79
CA HIS A 48 9.92 36.35 -25.78
C HIS A 48 9.38 36.25 -27.22
N ARG A 49 8.34 35.43 -27.46
CA ARG A 49 7.72 35.28 -28.78
C ARG A 49 6.90 36.49 -29.20
N THR A 50 6.24 37.14 -28.26
CA THR A 50 5.36 38.29 -28.57
C THR A 50 6.09 39.62 -28.52
N GLY A 51 7.26 39.69 -27.87
CA GLY A 51 8.00 40.94 -27.65
C GLY A 51 7.34 41.88 -26.65
N VAL A 52 6.27 41.46 -25.96
CA VAL A 52 5.49 42.28 -25.02
C VAL A 52 5.22 41.55 -23.71
N SER A 53 4.98 42.31 -22.64
CA SER A 53 4.76 41.75 -21.31
C SER A 53 3.39 41.08 -21.17
N ILE A 54 3.26 40.11 -20.26
CA ILE A 54 1.98 39.44 -19.99
C ILE A 54 0.87 40.42 -19.61
N PRO A 55 1.08 41.42 -18.71
CA PRO A 55 0.06 42.43 -18.44
C PRO A 55 -0.45 43.13 -19.72
N HIS A 56 0.44 43.50 -20.64
CA HIS A 56 0.05 44.13 -21.90
C HIS A 56 -0.79 43.19 -22.78
N ILE A 57 -0.48 41.89 -22.83
CA ILE A 57 -1.30 40.90 -23.55
C ILE A 57 -2.70 40.81 -22.94
N PHE A 58 -2.81 40.81 -21.61
CA PHE A 58 -4.11 40.81 -20.92
C PHE A 58 -4.89 42.10 -21.20
N ASP A 59 -4.24 43.25 -21.27
CA ASP A 59 -4.88 44.54 -21.53
C ASP A 59 -5.43 44.62 -22.97
N VAL A 60 -4.71 44.09 -23.95
CA VAL A 60 -5.07 44.17 -25.38
C VAL A 60 -5.99 43.03 -25.83
N GLU A 61 -5.72 41.80 -25.39
CA GLU A 61 -6.36 40.58 -25.92
C GLU A 61 -7.26 39.88 -24.89
N GLY A 62 -7.28 40.37 -23.65
CA GLY A 62 -8.00 39.75 -22.54
C GLY A 62 -7.44 38.38 -22.13
N GLU A 63 -8.09 37.78 -21.12
CA GLU A 63 -7.68 36.46 -20.64
C GLU A 63 -7.83 35.38 -21.72
N ALA A 64 -8.89 35.44 -22.53
CA ALA A 64 -9.13 34.46 -23.60
C ALA A 64 -7.99 34.44 -24.65
N GLY A 65 -7.53 35.62 -25.11
CA GLY A 65 -6.41 35.73 -26.03
C GLY A 65 -5.10 35.22 -25.41
N PHE A 66 -4.84 35.57 -24.14
CA PHE A 66 -3.70 35.02 -23.41
C PHE A 66 -3.73 33.49 -23.32
N ARG A 67 -4.90 32.88 -23.06
CA ARG A 67 -5.04 31.41 -22.98
C ARG A 67 -4.78 30.71 -24.32
N GLN A 68 -5.15 31.34 -25.43
CA GLN A 68 -4.82 30.82 -26.76
C GLN A 68 -3.30 30.83 -26.98
N ARG A 69 -2.61 31.92 -26.62
CA ARG A 69 -1.15 32.02 -26.68
C ARG A 69 -0.46 31.04 -25.74
N GLU A 70 -0.99 30.84 -24.54
CA GLU A 70 -0.50 29.86 -23.56
C GLU A 70 -0.54 28.44 -24.14
N SER A 71 -1.64 28.09 -24.81
CA SER A 71 -1.80 26.76 -25.43
C SER A 71 -0.82 26.56 -26.62
N ALA A 72 -0.71 27.55 -27.51
CA ALA A 72 0.24 27.51 -28.64
C ALA A 72 1.72 27.47 -28.19
N ALA A 73 2.06 28.18 -27.11
CA ALA A 73 3.40 28.10 -26.53
C ALA A 73 3.68 26.71 -25.96
N LEU A 74 2.72 26.13 -25.22
CA LEU A 74 2.85 24.79 -24.66
C LEU A 74 3.03 23.72 -25.73
N GLU A 75 2.25 23.75 -26.81
CA GLU A 75 2.38 22.81 -27.95
C GLU A 75 3.81 22.75 -28.50
N ALA A 76 4.47 23.90 -28.63
CA ALA A 76 5.86 23.95 -29.07
C ALA A 76 6.85 23.50 -27.97
N LEU A 77 6.60 23.86 -26.71
CA LEU A 77 7.51 23.57 -25.60
C LEU A 77 7.53 22.09 -25.24
N VAL A 78 6.41 21.37 -25.33
CA VAL A 78 6.34 19.93 -25.01
C VAL A 78 7.13 19.06 -25.99
N GLN A 79 7.43 19.56 -27.20
CA GLN A 79 8.24 18.87 -28.20
C GLN A 79 9.75 18.92 -27.90
N ARG A 80 10.18 19.85 -27.03
CA ARG A 80 11.59 19.93 -26.62
C ARG A 80 11.95 18.72 -25.77
N LYS A 81 13.23 18.37 -25.73
CA LYS A 81 13.75 17.25 -24.92
C LYS A 81 14.73 17.76 -23.87
N ASN A 82 14.83 17.00 -22.78
CA ASN A 82 15.75 17.25 -21.68
C ASN A 82 15.56 18.61 -20.97
N ILE A 83 14.30 19.03 -20.81
CA ILE A 83 13.96 20.30 -20.14
C ILE A 83 13.27 20.10 -18.78
N VAL A 84 13.36 21.12 -17.93
CA VAL A 84 12.45 21.36 -16.81
C VAL A 84 11.54 22.52 -17.18
N LEU A 85 10.27 22.23 -17.45
CA LEU A 85 9.25 23.19 -17.89
C LEU A 85 8.42 23.67 -16.70
N ALA A 86 8.49 24.96 -16.35
CA ALA A 86 7.50 25.59 -15.46
C ALA A 86 6.36 26.17 -16.29
N THR A 87 5.10 25.87 -15.92
CA THR A 87 3.93 26.35 -16.68
C THR A 87 3.29 27.57 -16.04
N GLY A 88 2.58 28.36 -16.85
CA GLY A 88 1.65 29.38 -16.39
C GLY A 88 0.59 28.80 -15.46
N GLY A 89 0.15 29.61 -14.49
CA GLY A 89 -0.80 29.18 -13.47
C GLY A 89 -2.19 28.83 -14.02
N GLY A 90 -2.55 29.21 -15.25
CA GLY A 90 -3.85 28.88 -15.84
C GLY A 90 -3.80 27.77 -16.89
N ALA A 91 -2.61 27.27 -17.23
CA ALA A 91 -2.42 26.24 -18.25
C ALA A 91 -3.32 25.01 -18.07
N VAL A 92 -3.57 24.60 -16.83
CA VAL A 92 -4.40 23.44 -16.49
C VAL A 92 -5.89 23.63 -16.70
N LEU A 93 -6.38 24.82 -17.02
CA LEU A 93 -7.81 25.04 -17.30
C LEU A 93 -8.23 24.38 -18.61
N SER A 94 -7.33 24.33 -19.60
CA SER A 94 -7.57 23.67 -20.88
C SER A 94 -7.31 22.16 -20.78
N ALA A 95 -8.30 21.34 -21.17
CA ALA A 95 -8.15 19.89 -21.21
C ALA A 95 -7.07 19.43 -22.21
N ALA A 96 -6.96 20.11 -23.36
CA ALA A 96 -5.91 19.83 -24.34
C ALA A 96 -4.51 20.08 -23.75
N ASN A 97 -4.33 21.17 -23.00
CA ASN A 97 -3.05 21.44 -22.33
C ASN A 97 -2.76 20.39 -21.26
N ARG A 98 -3.77 19.95 -20.50
CA ARG A 98 -3.60 18.86 -19.52
C ARG A 98 -3.07 17.59 -20.19
N GLU A 99 -3.59 17.24 -21.36
CA GLU A 99 -3.14 16.06 -22.11
C GLU A 99 -1.70 16.23 -22.64
N LEU A 100 -1.37 17.41 -23.21
CA LEU A 100 0.00 17.71 -23.64
C LEU A 100 1.00 17.65 -22.49
N LEU A 101 0.65 18.21 -21.33
CA LEU A 101 1.50 18.21 -20.14
C LEU A 101 1.69 16.80 -19.58
N LYS A 102 0.64 15.96 -19.61
CA LYS A 102 0.77 14.53 -19.31
C LYS A 102 1.81 13.95 -20.27
N GLN A 103 1.64 14.04 -21.58
CA GLN A 103 2.54 13.37 -22.53
C GLN A 103 3.99 13.87 -22.52
N CYS A 104 4.23 15.12 -22.09
CA CYS A 104 5.55 15.76 -22.06
C CYS A 104 6.58 15.08 -21.13
N GLY A 105 6.15 14.56 -19.98
CA GLY A 105 7.07 13.98 -19.00
C GLY A 105 6.47 13.80 -17.60
N VAL A 106 7.33 13.83 -16.57
CA VAL A 106 6.91 13.71 -15.16
C VAL A 106 6.35 15.05 -14.68
N VAL A 107 5.10 15.06 -14.25
CA VAL A 107 4.39 16.27 -13.81
C VAL A 107 4.45 16.41 -12.29
N VAL A 108 5.14 17.45 -11.82
CA VAL A 108 5.30 17.80 -10.41
C VAL A 108 4.37 18.96 -10.07
N TYR A 109 3.39 18.71 -9.21
CA TYR A 109 2.52 19.76 -8.66
C TYR A 109 3.08 20.30 -7.34
N LEU A 110 3.43 21.60 -7.35
CA LEU A 110 3.81 22.36 -6.17
C LEU A 110 2.55 22.95 -5.52
N LYS A 111 2.05 22.27 -4.49
CA LYS A 111 0.85 22.66 -3.73
C LYS A 111 1.21 23.60 -2.58
N SER A 112 0.51 24.72 -2.47
CA SER A 112 0.69 25.72 -1.40
C SER A 112 -0.66 26.10 -0.81
N SER A 113 -0.69 26.49 0.47
CA SER A 113 -1.91 27.06 1.06
C SER A 113 -2.20 28.44 0.47
N VAL A 114 -3.47 28.85 0.43
CA VAL A 114 -3.86 30.19 -0.05
C VAL A 114 -3.14 31.29 0.74
N HIS A 115 -3.01 31.10 2.06
CA HIS A 115 -2.26 32.01 2.92
C HIS A 115 -0.79 32.14 2.51
N ASP A 116 -0.09 31.04 2.23
CA ASP A 116 1.31 31.09 1.79
C ASP A 116 1.46 31.73 0.40
N LEU A 117 0.52 31.46 -0.51
CA LEU A 117 0.48 32.10 -1.82
C LEU A 117 0.32 33.61 -1.68
N TRP A 118 -0.65 34.06 -0.89
CA TRP A 118 -0.90 35.47 -0.63
C TRP A 118 0.32 36.16 -0.02
N GLN A 119 0.95 35.57 1.00
CA GLN A 119 2.16 36.15 1.62
C GLN A 119 3.28 36.38 0.60
N ARG A 120 3.42 35.49 -0.40
CA ARG A 120 4.46 35.59 -1.44
C ARG A 120 4.10 36.54 -2.56
N THR A 121 2.81 36.72 -2.86
CA THR A 121 2.36 37.51 -4.02
C THR A 121 1.84 38.90 -3.68
N ARG A 122 1.59 39.23 -2.40
CA ARG A 122 0.94 40.50 -1.98
C ARG A 122 1.66 41.79 -2.38
N HIS A 123 2.95 41.73 -2.72
CA HIS A 123 3.73 42.89 -3.18
C HIS A 123 4.12 42.81 -4.66
N ASP A 124 3.68 41.77 -5.37
CA ASP A 124 4.01 41.53 -6.78
C ASP A 124 2.97 42.20 -7.68
N ARG A 125 3.37 43.28 -8.36
CA ARG A 125 2.49 44.04 -9.27
C ARG A 125 2.36 43.39 -10.65
N ASN A 126 3.16 42.37 -10.99
CA ASN A 126 3.19 41.78 -12.32
C ASN A 126 2.18 40.64 -12.52
N ARG A 127 1.18 40.53 -11.65
CA ARG A 127 0.16 39.46 -11.69
C ARG A 127 -1.24 40.04 -11.95
N PRO A 128 -1.66 40.20 -13.22
CA PRO A 128 -2.93 40.85 -13.57
C PRO A 128 -4.14 40.27 -12.85
N LEU A 129 -4.21 38.94 -12.69
CA LEU A 129 -5.32 38.26 -12.03
C LEU A 129 -5.43 38.51 -10.51
N LEU A 130 -4.40 39.10 -9.88
CA LEU A 130 -4.39 39.44 -8.45
C LEU A 130 -4.48 40.95 -8.20
N GLN A 131 -4.58 41.77 -9.26
CA GLN A 131 -4.84 43.22 -9.16
C GLN A 131 -6.33 43.49 -8.94
N THR A 132 -6.87 42.99 -7.83
CA THR A 132 -8.29 43.11 -7.44
C THR A 132 -8.41 43.75 -6.06
N ALA A 133 -9.59 44.27 -5.70
CA ALA A 133 -9.83 44.84 -4.37
C ALA A 133 -9.56 43.86 -3.21
N ASP A 134 -9.80 42.55 -3.42
CA ASP A 134 -9.46 41.48 -2.47
C ASP A 134 -8.66 40.34 -3.15
N PRO A 135 -7.32 40.45 -3.21
CA PRO A 135 -6.46 39.42 -3.78
C PRO A 135 -6.49 38.10 -3.01
N TYR A 136 -6.83 38.12 -1.72
CA TYR A 136 -6.87 36.92 -0.88
C TYR A 136 -8.09 36.06 -1.24
N ALA A 137 -9.28 36.66 -1.31
CA ALA A 137 -10.48 35.97 -1.79
C ALA A 137 -10.32 35.49 -3.25
N LYS A 138 -9.67 36.30 -4.10
CA LYS A 138 -9.40 35.90 -5.49
C LYS A 138 -8.51 34.65 -5.57
N LEU A 139 -7.48 34.53 -4.72
CA LEU A 139 -6.65 33.32 -4.64
C LEU A 139 -7.46 32.09 -4.21
N HIS A 140 -8.40 32.24 -3.26
CA HIS A 140 -9.31 31.15 -2.88
C HIS A 140 -10.11 30.63 -4.09
N THR A 141 -10.72 31.55 -4.86
CA THR A 141 -11.47 31.19 -6.07
C THR A 141 -10.59 30.51 -7.12
N LEU A 142 -9.39 31.03 -7.36
CA LEU A 142 -8.45 30.45 -8.32
C LEU A 142 -7.97 29.06 -7.90
N CYS A 143 -7.68 28.83 -6.62
CA CYS A 143 -7.30 27.51 -6.11
C CYS A 143 -8.45 26.52 -6.28
N ALA A 144 -9.68 26.90 -5.89
CA ALA A 144 -10.86 26.04 -6.04
C ALA A 144 -11.09 25.63 -7.50
N GLN A 145 -10.85 26.53 -8.45
CA GLN A 145 -11.00 26.26 -9.88
C GLN A 145 -9.88 25.39 -10.47
N ARG A 146 -8.62 25.57 -10.02
CA ARG A 146 -7.43 25.03 -10.69
C ARG A 146 -6.83 23.80 -10.02
N ASP A 147 -7.00 23.65 -8.70
CA ASP A 147 -6.47 22.50 -7.95
C ASP A 147 -6.95 21.14 -8.48
N PRO A 148 -8.22 20.96 -8.89
CA PRO A 148 -8.64 19.71 -9.53
C PRO A 148 -7.84 19.38 -10.79
N GLY A 149 -7.60 20.39 -11.64
CA GLY A 149 -6.82 20.24 -12.87
C GLY A 149 -5.35 19.93 -12.61
N TYR A 150 -4.74 20.50 -11.56
CA TYR A 150 -3.38 20.13 -11.16
C TYR A 150 -3.31 18.70 -10.62
N LEU A 151 -4.25 18.30 -9.77
CA LEU A 151 -4.30 16.95 -9.19
C LEU A 151 -4.56 15.88 -10.25
N GLU A 152 -5.37 16.18 -11.26
CA GLU A 152 -5.66 15.29 -12.38
C GLU A 152 -4.41 14.88 -13.16
N ILE A 153 -3.45 15.80 -13.32
CA ILE A 153 -2.25 15.58 -14.15
C ILE A 153 -0.99 15.29 -13.34
N ALA A 154 -1.02 15.48 -12.03
CA ALA A 154 0.16 15.38 -11.19
C ALA A 154 0.59 13.93 -10.99
N ASP A 155 1.82 13.65 -11.43
CA ASP A 155 2.56 12.45 -11.07
C ASP A 155 3.04 12.57 -9.61
N ILE A 156 3.64 13.71 -9.25
CA ILE A 156 4.18 13.97 -7.91
C ILE A 156 3.56 15.22 -7.31
N VAL A 157 2.95 15.12 -6.13
CA VAL A 157 2.44 16.29 -5.38
C VAL A 157 3.36 16.64 -4.22
N VAL A 158 3.87 17.88 -4.18
CA VAL A 158 4.77 18.37 -3.13
C VAL A 158 4.22 19.64 -2.48
N HIS A 159 4.13 19.63 -1.15
CA HIS A 159 3.70 20.80 -0.37
C HIS A 159 4.85 21.77 -0.13
N THR A 160 4.71 23.04 -0.54
CA THR A 160 5.78 24.05 -0.50
C THR A 160 5.71 25.01 0.69
N GLY A 161 5.28 24.55 1.88
CA GLY A 161 5.07 25.37 3.09
C GLY A 161 6.32 26.11 3.65
N ARG A 162 6.41 26.36 4.96
CA ARG A 162 7.52 27.15 5.60
C ARG A 162 8.92 26.49 5.55
N GLN A 163 9.12 25.50 4.71
CA GLN A 163 10.37 24.74 4.61
C GLN A 163 11.34 25.43 3.65
N SER A 164 12.65 25.29 3.89
CA SER A 164 13.66 25.85 3.00
C SER A 164 13.54 25.26 1.59
N VAL A 165 13.85 26.05 0.56
CA VAL A 165 13.86 25.58 -0.84
C VAL A 165 14.83 24.40 -1.02
N HIS A 166 15.93 24.36 -0.26
CA HIS A 166 16.88 23.25 -0.30
C HIS A 166 16.26 21.93 0.21
N THR A 167 15.52 21.98 1.32
CA THR A 167 14.81 20.81 1.87
C THR A 167 13.69 20.34 0.96
N LEU A 168 12.98 21.28 0.31
CA LEU A 168 11.96 20.96 -0.70
C LEU A 168 12.58 20.26 -1.91
N LEU A 169 13.72 20.75 -2.39
CA LEU A 169 14.45 20.20 -3.52
C LEU A 169 15.03 18.81 -3.22
N GLY A 170 15.53 18.57 -2.01
CA GLY A 170 15.99 17.24 -1.56
C GLY A 170 14.87 16.20 -1.65
N ARG A 171 13.71 16.49 -1.04
CA ARG A 171 12.53 15.61 -1.12
C ARG A 171 12.00 15.44 -2.53
N LEU A 172 12.05 16.49 -3.36
CA LEU A 172 11.64 16.39 -4.76
C LEU A 172 12.58 15.47 -5.55
N LEU A 173 13.89 15.57 -5.33
CA LEU A 173 14.88 14.69 -5.97
C LEU A 173 14.73 13.24 -5.50
N GLU A 174 14.52 13.00 -4.22
CA GLU A 174 14.22 11.66 -3.69
C GLU A 174 12.97 11.07 -4.34
N ARG A 175 11.90 11.87 -4.45
CA ARG A 175 10.65 11.44 -5.09
C ARG A 175 10.80 11.24 -6.59
N LEU A 176 11.58 12.06 -7.29
CA LEU A 176 11.89 11.88 -8.71
C LEU A 176 12.78 10.66 -8.96
N ALA A 177 13.73 10.38 -8.07
CA ALA A 177 14.56 9.18 -8.13
C ALA A 177 13.76 7.91 -7.82
N ALA A 178 12.78 8.00 -6.92
CA ALA A 178 11.84 6.93 -6.61
C ALA A 178 10.64 6.86 -7.57
N TRP A 179 10.48 7.84 -8.46
CA TRP A 179 9.40 7.86 -9.45
C TRP A 179 9.75 6.87 -10.55
N PRO A 180 8.91 5.85 -10.80
CA PRO A 180 9.30 4.76 -11.67
C PRO A 180 9.60 5.27 -13.07
N GLN A 181 10.82 4.97 -13.50
CA GLN A 181 11.24 5.10 -14.88
C GLN A 181 10.47 4.08 -15.73
N GLN A 182 9.28 4.43 -16.25
CA GLN A 182 8.60 3.62 -17.26
C GLN A 182 9.26 3.80 -18.64
N THR A 183 10.56 3.51 -18.73
CA THR A 183 11.21 3.23 -20.01
C THR A 183 10.88 1.81 -20.46
N LYS A 184 10.42 1.68 -21.72
CA LYS A 184 10.19 0.44 -22.46
C LYS A 184 11.29 -0.62 -22.25
N LYS A 185 11.03 -1.52 -21.31
CA LYS A 185 11.24 -2.98 -21.24
C LYS A 185 11.07 -3.26 -19.75
N GLN A 186 9.86 -3.61 -19.32
CA GLN A 186 9.78 -4.47 -18.15
C GLN A 186 10.59 -5.70 -18.56
N GLU A 187 11.77 -5.86 -17.97
CA GLU A 187 12.11 -7.20 -17.53
C GLU A 187 10.92 -7.65 -16.69
N GLU A 188 10.06 -8.48 -17.29
CA GLU A 188 9.22 -9.38 -16.51
C GLU A 188 10.15 -10.01 -15.45
N GLY A 189 9.98 -9.62 -14.18
CA GLY A 189 10.73 -10.22 -13.07
C GLY A 189 11.68 -9.34 -12.23
N SER A 190 11.71 -8.01 -12.34
CA SER A 190 12.58 -7.25 -11.42
C SER A 190 12.05 -7.22 -9.98
N MET A 191 12.83 -7.81 -9.06
CA MET A 191 12.53 -7.91 -7.64
C MET A 191 12.40 -6.53 -6.97
N GLN A 192 11.36 -6.34 -6.16
CA GLN A 192 11.17 -5.18 -5.29
C GLN A 192 11.72 -5.47 -3.89
N THR A 193 12.25 -4.46 -3.22
CA THR A 193 12.69 -4.55 -1.81
C THR A 193 11.98 -3.50 -0.97
N LEU A 194 11.44 -3.94 0.18
CA LEU A 194 10.89 -3.06 1.21
C LEU A 194 11.63 -3.30 2.53
N THR A 195 12.13 -2.24 3.16
CA THR A 195 12.72 -2.33 4.50
C THR A 195 11.63 -2.04 5.54
N VAL A 196 11.48 -2.93 6.52
CA VAL A 196 10.54 -2.81 7.64
C VAL A 196 11.30 -2.67 8.95
N GLY A 197 10.78 -1.86 9.87
CA GLY A 197 11.38 -1.62 11.19
C GLY A 197 12.22 -0.33 11.27
N MET A 198 12.74 -0.03 12.46
CA MET A 198 13.62 1.12 12.72
C MET A 198 14.97 0.64 13.26
N ALA A 199 16.06 1.28 12.78
CA ALA A 199 17.44 1.04 13.23
C ALA A 199 17.86 -0.45 13.22
N GLU A 200 18.41 -0.97 14.32
CA GLU A 200 19.03 -2.29 14.44
C GLU A 200 18.05 -3.48 14.28
N ARG A 201 16.74 -3.23 14.31
CA ARG A 201 15.70 -4.27 14.11
C ARG A 201 15.07 -4.22 12.72
N SER A 202 15.70 -3.51 11.78
CA SER A 202 15.21 -3.45 10.41
C SER A 202 15.51 -4.75 9.65
N TYR A 203 14.58 -5.16 8.79
CA TYR A 203 14.75 -6.32 7.91
C TYR A 203 14.17 -6.05 6.52
N PRO A 204 14.75 -6.63 5.46
CA PRO A 204 14.21 -6.54 4.12
C PRO A 204 13.07 -7.55 3.88
N ILE A 205 12.14 -7.13 3.04
CA ILE A 205 11.15 -7.96 2.37
C ILE A 205 11.47 -7.90 0.88
N TYR A 206 11.87 -9.03 0.32
CA TYR A 206 12.09 -9.19 -1.12
C TYR A 206 10.81 -9.73 -1.75
N ILE A 207 10.32 -9.07 -2.81
CA ILE A 207 9.02 -9.33 -3.44
C ILE A 207 9.19 -9.39 -4.96
N GLY A 208 8.85 -10.51 -5.57
CA GLY A 208 9.04 -10.72 -7.01
C GLY A 208 8.82 -12.18 -7.41
N SER A 209 9.08 -12.48 -8.67
CA SER A 209 8.97 -13.84 -9.23
C SER A 209 10.33 -14.52 -9.24
N GLY A 210 10.36 -15.84 -9.03
CA GLY A 210 11.55 -16.67 -9.14
C GLY A 210 12.60 -16.45 -8.04
N LEU A 211 12.23 -15.82 -6.92
CA LEU A 211 13.16 -15.48 -5.83
C LEU A 211 13.77 -16.73 -5.17
N LEU A 212 13.02 -17.83 -5.08
CA LEU A 212 13.51 -19.11 -4.56
C LEU A 212 14.63 -19.71 -5.43
N ARG A 213 14.81 -19.22 -6.66
CA ARG A 213 15.93 -19.63 -7.51
C ARG A 213 17.24 -18.93 -7.12
N ASN A 214 17.15 -17.75 -6.51
CA ASN A 214 18.26 -16.85 -6.20
C ASN A 214 18.57 -16.80 -4.68
N VAL A 215 18.38 -17.92 -3.97
CA VAL A 215 18.61 -17.99 -2.51
C VAL A 215 20.04 -17.67 -2.10
N ALA A 216 21.01 -17.84 -3.02
CA ALA A 216 22.40 -17.48 -2.78
C ALA A 216 22.54 -15.99 -2.42
N ASP A 217 21.91 -15.12 -3.20
CA ASP A 217 22.02 -13.67 -3.03
C ASP A 217 21.03 -13.15 -1.98
N LEU A 218 19.86 -13.79 -1.88
CA LEU A 218 18.74 -13.25 -1.09
C LEU A 218 18.64 -13.83 0.33
N LEU A 219 19.13 -15.05 0.58
CA LEU A 219 19.06 -15.68 1.91
C LEU A 219 20.42 -15.78 2.60
N LEU A 220 21.50 -16.12 1.89
CA LEU A 220 22.81 -16.34 2.54
C LEU A 220 23.31 -15.16 3.38
N PRO A 221 23.15 -13.88 2.96
CA PRO A 221 23.58 -12.75 3.78
C PRO A 221 22.87 -12.67 5.14
N HIS A 222 21.72 -13.32 5.27
CA HIS A 222 20.89 -13.31 6.47
C HIS A 222 21.08 -14.56 7.35
N LEU A 223 21.86 -15.55 6.89
CA LEU A 223 22.22 -16.74 7.66
C LEU A 223 23.50 -16.47 8.48
N PRO A 224 23.44 -16.49 9.83
CA PRO A 224 24.64 -16.26 10.63
C PRO A 224 25.65 -17.42 10.57
N GLN A 225 25.25 -18.58 10.04
CA GLN A 225 26.12 -19.73 9.83
C GLN A 225 25.65 -20.56 8.64
N LYS A 226 26.50 -21.46 8.15
CA LYS A 226 26.22 -22.39 7.06
C LYS A 226 25.39 -23.61 7.51
N ARG A 227 24.36 -23.35 8.32
CA ARG A 227 23.38 -24.34 8.79
C ARG A 227 22.00 -23.70 8.89
N ALA A 228 20.93 -24.42 8.60
CA ALA A 228 19.56 -23.96 8.77
C ALA A 228 18.59 -25.11 9.03
N MET A 229 17.47 -24.82 9.69
CA MET A 229 16.35 -25.74 9.85
C MET A 229 15.11 -25.21 9.16
N ILE A 230 14.61 -25.96 8.17
CA ILE A 230 13.40 -25.59 7.41
C ILE A 230 12.19 -26.22 8.08
N VAL A 231 11.22 -25.40 8.48
CA VAL A 231 9.94 -25.85 9.03
C VAL A 231 8.86 -25.62 7.98
N THR A 232 8.10 -26.65 7.67
CA THR A 232 7.03 -26.64 6.66
C THR A 232 5.91 -27.60 7.03
N ASN A 233 4.89 -27.76 6.18
CA ASN A 233 3.82 -28.74 6.38
C ASN A 233 3.80 -29.81 5.28
N THR A 234 2.98 -30.84 5.47
CA THR A 234 2.79 -31.95 4.52
C THR A 234 2.33 -31.55 3.13
N THR A 235 1.70 -30.37 2.97
CA THR A 235 1.17 -29.88 1.69
C THR A 235 2.21 -29.08 0.90
N VAL A 236 2.97 -28.22 1.59
CA VAL A 236 3.97 -27.33 1.01
C VAL A 236 5.30 -28.05 0.79
N ALA A 237 5.63 -29.03 1.63
CA ALA A 237 6.87 -29.82 1.52
C ALA A 237 7.10 -30.41 0.10
N PRO A 238 6.18 -31.22 -0.47
CA PRO A 238 6.39 -31.83 -1.78
C PRO A 238 6.50 -30.82 -2.93
N LEU A 239 6.08 -29.58 -2.73
CA LEU A 239 6.11 -28.53 -3.76
C LEU A 239 7.45 -27.77 -3.76
N TYR A 240 8.01 -27.46 -2.59
CA TYR A 240 9.07 -26.47 -2.48
C TYR A 240 10.26 -26.87 -1.60
N LEU A 241 10.12 -27.87 -0.72
CA LEU A 241 11.15 -28.19 0.28
C LEU A 241 12.43 -28.71 -0.37
N ASP A 242 12.32 -29.69 -1.26
CA ASP A 242 13.49 -30.32 -1.90
C ASP A 242 14.24 -29.32 -2.78
N ALA A 243 13.50 -28.51 -3.55
CA ALA A 243 14.07 -27.48 -4.39
C ALA A 243 14.83 -26.42 -3.55
N LEU A 244 14.26 -25.96 -2.44
CA LEU A 244 14.92 -25.01 -1.54
C LEU A 244 16.16 -25.64 -0.88
N THR A 245 16.02 -26.87 -0.38
CA THR A 245 17.09 -27.62 0.29
C THR A 245 18.27 -27.86 -0.63
N ALA A 246 18.03 -28.29 -1.88
CA ALA A 246 19.07 -28.52 -2.87
C ALA A 246 19.86 -27.24 -3.18
N ARG A 247 19.17 -26.10 -3.32
CA ARG A 247 19.82 -24.80 -3.60
C ARG A 247 20.65 -24.30 -2.42
N LEU A 248 20.13 -24.42 -1.19
CA LEU A 248 20.88 -24.07 0.02
C LEU A 248 22.12 -24.96 0.19
N ARG A 249 21.99 -26.27 -0.04
CA ARG A 249 23.13 -27.21 -0.01
C ARG A 249 24.18 -26.91 -1.07
N ALA A 250 23.76 -26.53 -2.29
CA ALA A 250 24.68 -26.08 -3.34
C ALA A 250 25.48 -24.83 -2.93
N CYS A 251 24.94 -24.02 -2.01
CA CYS A 251 25.62 -22.87 -1.41
C CYS A 251 26.43 -23.20 -0.15
N GLY A 252 26.62 -24.48 0.15
CA GLY A 252 27.34 -25.00 1.31
C GLY A 252 26.57 -24.90 2.63
N VAL A 253 25.26 -24.70 2.62
CA VAL A 253 24.43 -24.65 3.84
C VAL A 253 23.96 -26.06 4.19
N ASN A 254 24.27 -26.53 5.40
CA ASN A 254 23.72 -27.78 5.92
C ASN A 254 22.26 -27.57 6.35
N CYS A 255 21.33 -28.26 5.71
CA CYS A 255 19.89 -28.12 5.95
C CYS A 255 19.29 -29.42 6.47
N GLY A 256 18.63 -29.33 7.64
CA GLY A 256 17.61 -30.28 8.06
C GLY A 256 16.20 -29.73 7.79
N ASN A 257 15.19 -30.58 7.93
CA ASN A 257 13.79 -30.19 7.79
C ASN A 257 12.91 -30.73 8.92
N ILE A 258 11.80 -30.03 9.18
CA ILE A 258 10.72 -30.41 10.08
C ILE A 258 9.43 -30.27 9.28
N VAL A 259 8.72 -31.37 9.07
CA VAL A 259 7.45 -31.41 8.33
C VAL A 259 6.32 -31.64 9.32
N LEU A 260 5.47 -30.64 9.50
CA LEU A 260 4.30 -30.68 10.37
C LEU A 260 3.04 -31.10 9.60
N ALA A 261 2.00 -31.52 10.31
CA ALA A 261 0.69 -31.71 9.69
C ALA A 261 0.10 -30.37 9.23
N ASP A 262 -0.66 -30.39 8.13
CA ASP A 262 -1.29 -29.19 7.57
C ASP A 262 -2.66 -28.88 8.19
N GLY A 263 -2.92 -27.61 8.48
CA GLY A 263 -4.19 -27.11 9.03
C GLY A 263 -4.06 -26.27 10.31
N GLU A 264 -5.00 -25.33 10.50
CA GLU A 264 -5.05 -24.43 11.67
C GLU A 264 -5.17 -25.19 13.01
N GLN A 265 -5.80 -26.37 13.01
CA GLN A 265 -5.94 -27.23 14.20
C GLN A 265 -4.59 -27.70 14.77
N TYR A 266 -3.55 -27.77 13.91
CA TYR A 266 -2.20 -28.14 14.31
C TYR A 266 -1.38 -26.93 14.79
N LYS A 267 -1.94 -25.72 14.77
CA LYS A 267 -1.30 -24.52 15.30
C LYS A 267 -1.38 -24.48 16.83
N ASN A 268 -0.74 -25.42 17.50
CA ASN A 268 -0.90 -25.69 18.93
C ASN A 268 0.44 -26.04 19.62
N ALA A 269 0.39 -26.32 20.93
CA ALA A 269 1.59 -26.59 21.73
C ALA A 269 2.30 -27.89 21.35
N ASP A 270 1.57 -28.91 20.89
CA ASP A 270 2.15 -30.20 20.51
C ASP A 270 3.05 -30.08 19.27
N SER A 271 2.60 -29.33 18.26
CA SER A 271 3.41 -29.03 17.07
C SER A 271 4.65 -28.22 17.41
N ILE A 272 4.56 -27.30 18.37
CA ILE A 272 5.73 -26.56 18.88
C ILE A 272 6.70 -27.50 19.61
N GLY A 273 6.18 -28.45 20.40
CA GLY A 273 6.97 -29.51 21.01
C GLY A 273 7.72 -30.36 19.98
N ALA A 274 7.06 -30.73 18.88
CA ALA A 274 7.69 -31.45 17.78
C ALA A 274 8.86 -30.67 17.15
N ILE A 275 8.70 -29.35 16.94
CA ILE A 275 9.80 -28.48 16.49
C ILE A 275 10.96 -28.54 17.48
N TYR A 276 10.71 -28.37 18.79
CA TYR A 276 11.79 -28.39 19.79
C TYR A 276 12.51 -29.74 19.86
N ASN A 277 11.78 -30.84 19.77
CA ASN A 277 12.35 -32.18 19.79
C ASN A 277 13.37 -32.37 18.67
N GLU A 278 13.03 -31.94 17.45
CA GLU A 278 13.95 -32.02 16.31
C GLU A 278 15.15 -31.07 16.48
N LEU A 279 14.92 -29.85 16.97
CA LEU A 279 16.01 -28.90 17.21
C LEU A 279 17.02 -29.39 18.26
N LEU A 280 16.55 -30.00 19.35
CA LEU A 280 17.39 -30.58 20.38
C LEU A 280 18.12 -31.84 19.89
N SER A 281 17.41 -32.73 19.19
CA SER A 281 17.97 -33.99 18.67
C SER A 281 19.05 -33.74 17.63
N SER A 282 18.84 -32.76 16.76
CA SER A 282 19.82 -32.32 15.77
C SER A 282 20.95 -31.47 16.37
N ARG A 283 20.92 -31.14 17.67
CA ARG A 283 21.88 -30.25 18.35
C ARG A 283 21.95 -28.88 17.66
N SER A 284 20.80 -28.30 17.35
CA SER A 284 20.71 -26.96 16.76
C SER A 284 21.12 -25.90 17.80
N GLU A 285 22.15 -25.13 17.49
CA GLU A 285 22.72 -24.13 18.39
C GLU A 285 22.05 -22.75 18.26
N ARG A 286 22.42 -21.79 19.12
CA ARG A 286 21.85 -20.42 19.16
C ARG A 286 21.95 -19.67 17.82
N GLY A 287 22.97 -19.96 17.02
CA GLY A 287 23.15 -19.39 15.69
C GLY A 287 22.29 -20.02 14.59
N THR A 288 21.54 -21.10 14.87
CA THR A 288 20.83 -21.88 13.84
C THR A 288 19.55 -21.16 13.44
N PRO A 289 19.45 -20.65 12.19
CA PRO A 289 18.24 -20.02 11.71
C PRO A 289 17.13 -21.06 11.49
N LEU A 290 15.91 -20.71 11.91
CA LEU A 290 14.69 -21.38 11.49
C LEU A 290 14.12 -20.68 10.25
N ILE A 291 13.84 -21.44 9.19
CA ILE A 291 13.23 -20.96 7.96
C ILE A 291 11.78 -21.47 7.93
N ALA A 292 10.80 -20.57 8.06
CA ALA A 292 9.40 -20.88 7.83
C ALA A 292 9.12 -20.94 6.32
N LEU A 293 8.82 -22.11 5.79
CA LEU A 293 8.39 -22.33 4.40
C LEU A 293 6.91 -22.74 4.41
N GLY A 294 6.01 -21.79 4.17
CA GLY A 294 4.57 -22.08 4.22
C GLY A 294 3.68 -20.83 4.33
N GLY A 295 2.40 -21.05 4.62
CA GLY A 295 1.44 -19.99 4.93
C GLY A 295 1.59 -19.44 6.35
N GLY A 296 0.58 -18.65 6.79
CA GLY A 296 0.60 -17.97 8.09
C GLY A 296 0.71 -18.91 9.30
N VAL A 297 0.12 -20.11 9.23
CA VAL A 297 0.21 -21.14 10.28
C VAL A 297 1.66 -21.55 10.56
N ILE A 298 2.40 -21.92 9.50
CA ILE A 298 3.82 -22.27 9.60
C ILE A 298 4.66 -21.06 10.01
N GLY A 299 4.36 -19.88 9.46
CA GLY A 299 5.02 -18.63 9.82
C GLY A 299 4.95 -18.33 11.33
N ASP A 300 3.75 -18.41 11.91
CA ASP A 300 3.51 -18.11 13.31
C ASP A 300 4.14 -19.16 14.24
N MET A 301 3.98 -20.46 13.94
CA MET A 301 4.56 -21.53 14.76
C MET A 301 6.09 -21.49 14.75
N THR A 302 6.68 -21.35 13.57
CA THR A 302 8.14 -21.31 13.42
C THR A 302 8.72 -20.05 14.06
N GLY A 303 8.05 -18.91 13.88
CA GLY A 303 8.46 -17.66 14.51
C GLY A 303 8.38 -17.72 16.03
N PHE A 304 7.33 -18.35 16.58
CA PHE A 304 7.19 -18.53 18.02
C PHE A 304 8.26 -19.50 18.56
N ALA A 305 8.46 -20.63 17.89
CA ALA A 305 9.53 -21.56 18.24
C ALA A 305 10.92 -20.92 18.16
N ALA A 306 11.18 -20.06 17.17
CA ALA A 306 12.43 -19.31 17.06
C ALA A 306 12.61 -18.33 18.22
N ALA A 307 11.54 -17.67 18.67
CA ALA A 307 11.58 -16.71 19.77
C ALA A 307 11.91 -17.37 21.12
N THR A 308 11.47 -18.61 21.34
CA THR A 308 11.53 -19.31 22.62
C THR A 308 12.67 -20.32 22.70
N TYR A 309 13.01 -21.00 21.60
CA TYR A 309 14.11 -21.97 21.56
C TYR A 309 15.43 -21.28 21.90
N LEU A 310 16.14 -21.80 22.90
CA LEU A 310 17.35 -21.19 23.48
C LEU A 310 17.19 -19.69 23.85
N ARG A 311 15.96 -19.24 24.12
CA ARG A 311 15.58 -17.84 24.37
C ARG A 311 15.82 -16.90 23.18
N GLY A 312 15.72 -17.43 21.96
CA GLY A 312 15.85 -16.66 20.73
C GLY A 312 16.94 -17.20 19.82
N VAL A 313 16.54 -17.62 18.63
CA VAL A 313 17.40 -17.98 17.50
C VAL A 313 16.95 -17.25 16.23
N PRO A 314 17.84 -17.04 15.23
CA PRO A 314 17.47 -16.33 14.01
C PRO A 314 16.26 -16.94 13.30
N PHE A 315 15.44 -16.09 12.69
CA PHE A 315 14.20 -16.48 12.02
C PHE A 315 14.12 -15.89 10.61
N ILE A 316 13.67 -16.68 9.65
CA ILE A 316 13.47 -16.28 8.24
C ILE A 316 12.07 -16.72 7.82
N GLN A 317 11.39 -15.91 7.02
CA GLN A 317 10.09 -16.25 6.45
C GLN A 317 10.13 -16.35 4.93
N ILE A 318 9.54 -17.44 4.42
CA ILE A 318 9.26 -17.68 3.01
C ILE A 318 7.75 -17.95 2.90
N PRO A 319 6.92 -16.89 2.91
CA PRO A 319 5.47 -17.02 2.84
C PRO A 319 4.99 -17.53 1.47
N THR A 320 4.24 -18.63 1.45
CA THR A 320 3.75 -19.29 0.21
C THR A 320 2.25 -19.11 -0.06
N THR A 321 1.56 -18.31 0.77
CA THR A 321 0.16 -17.93 0.56
C THR A 321 0.06 -16.43 0.40
N LEU A 322 -0.89 -15.92 -0.39
CA LEU A 322 -1.06 -14.47 -0.57
C LEU A 322 -1.32 -13.78 0.79
N LEU A 323 -2.18 -14.36 1.63
CA LEU A 323 -2.46 -13.85 2.98
C LEU A 323 -1.17 -13.67 3.80
N ALA A 324 -0.30 -14.68 3.81
CA ALA A 324 0.97 -14.59 4.52
C ALA A 324 1.89 -13.53 3.93
N GLN A 325 1.95 -13.41 2.60
CA GLN A 325 2.80 -12.43 1.90
C GLN A 325 2.37 -10.98 2.15
N VAL A 326 1.08 -10.71 2.37
CA VAL A 326 0.55 -9.34 2.52
C VAL A 326 0.27 -8.94 3.95
N ASP A 327 0.17 -9.91 4.86
CA ASP A 327 -0.22 -9.68 6.24
C ASP A 327 0.72 -10.39 7.23
N SER A 328 0.58 -11.70 7.43
CA SER A 328 1.20 -12.37 8.59
C SER A 328 2.74 -12.33 8.58
N SER A 329 3.38 -12.14 7.43
CA SER A 329 4.84 -12.04 7.35
C SER A 329 5.40 -10.69 7.78
N VAL A 330 4.55 -9.71 8.09
CA VAL A 330 4.95 -8.35 8.45
C VAL A 330 4.42 -7.99 9.83
N GLY A 331 5.30 -7.49 10.71
CA GLY A 331 4.93 -6.96 12.02
C GLY A 331 5.17 -7.88 13.22
N GLY A 332 5.85 -9.02 13.02
CA GLY A 332 6.51 -9.82 14.05
C GLY A 332 5.61 -10.49 15.08
N LYS A 333 4.29 -10.56 14.87
CA LYS A 333 3.40 -11.35 15.73
C LYS A 333 3.60 -12.82 15.37
N THR A 334 3.89 -13.64 16.38
CA THR A 334 4.06 -15.09 16.24
C THR A 334 3.31 -15.78 17.37
N GLY A 335 2.84 -17.01 17.18
CA GLY A 335 2.14 -17.71 18.25
C GLY A 335 1.37 -18.95 17.83
N ILE A 336 0.62 -19.46 18.79
CA ILE A 336 -0.22 -20.65 18.69
C ILE A 336 -1.59 -20.44 19.32
N ASN A 337 -2.50 -21.33 18.95
CA ASN A 337 -3.83 -21.41 19.52
C ASN A 337 -3.81 -22.23 20.81
N HIS A 338 -4.76 -21.89 21.68
CA HIS A 338 -5.17 -22.72 22.82
C HIS A 338 -6.61 -23.20 22.55
N PRO A 339 -7.07 -24.34 23.10
CA PRO A 339 -8.46 -24.77 22.95
C PRO A 339 -9.51 -23.72 23.37
N LEU A 340 -9.11 -22.79 24.24
CA LEU A 340 -9.95 -21.68 24.72
C LEU A 340 -9.79 -20.38 23.92
N GLY A 341 -8.93 -20.32 22.91
CA GLY A 341 -8.78 -19.10 22.10
C GLY A 341 -7.67 -19.12 21.07
N LYS A 342 -7.92 -18.45 19.95
CA LYS A 342 -6.98 -18.26 18.83
C LYS A 342 -5.88 -17.26 19.18
N ASN A 343 -4.63 -17.57 18.83
CA ASN A 343 -3.46 -16.70 19.02
C ASN A 343 -3.34 -16.13 20.44
N MET A 344 -3.60 -16.94 21.47
CA MET A 344 -3.54 -16.51 22.88
C MET A 344 -2.12 -16.58 23.46
N ILE A 345 -1.27 -17.43 22.88
CA ILE A 345 0.08 -17.72 23.36
C ILE A 345 1.04 -17.39 22.23
N GLY A 346 2.00 -16.50 22.46
CA GLY A 346 2.87 -16.02 21.39
C GLY A 346 3.98 -15.08 21.84
N ALA A 347 4.72 -14.56 20.86
CA ALA A 347 5.80 -13.61 21.06
C ALA A 347 5.84 -12.58 19.93
N PHE A 348 6.32 -11.37 20.24
CA PHE A 348 6.73 -10.40 19.24
C PHE A 348 8.17 -10.69 18.83
N TYR A 349 8.38 -11.29 17.65
CA TYR A 349 9.68 -11.72 17.16
C TYR A 349 9.81 -11.44 15.66
N GLN A 350 10.79 -10.62 15.28
CA GLN A 350 10.97 -10.19 13.90
C GLN A 350 11.85 -11.18 13.12
N PRO A 351 11.54 -11.45 11.83
CA PRO A 351 12.44 -12.19 10.96
C PRO A 351 13.66 -11.34 10.60
N ARG A 352 14.72 -12.01 10.14
CA ARG A 352 15.89 -11.36 9.51
C ARG A 352 15.64 -10.96 8.07
N VAL A 353 14.78 -11.70 7.37
CA VAL A 353 14.37 -11.45 5.99
C VAL A 353 13.04 -12.14 5.71
N VAL A 354 12.23 -11.54 4.84
CA VAL A 354 11.04 -12.14 4.25
C VAL A 354 11.24 -12.28 2.74
N LEU A 355 11.01 -13.47 2.19
CA LEU A 355 11.14 -13.78 0.77
C LEU A 355 9.76 -14.11 0.18
N ALA A 356 9.07 -13.10 -0.36
CA ALA A 356 7.74 -13.23 -0.96
C ALA A 356 7.85 -13.51 -2.47
N ASP A 357 8.08 -14.79 -2.81
CA ASP A 357 8.12 -15.26 -4.19
C ASP A 357 6.72 -15.47 -4.76
N THR A 358 6.35 -14.70 -5.79
CA THR A 358 5.03 -14.78 -6.43
C THR A 358 4.83 -16.06 -7.25
N ASP A 359 5.88 -16.84 -7.54
CA ASP A 359 5.75 -18.16 -8.17
C ASP A 359 5.12 -19.18 -7.22
N THR A 360 5.25 -18.98 -5.91
CA THR A 360 4.62 -19.87 -4.93
C THR A 360 3.09 -19.79 -4.96
N LEU A 361 2.55 -18.68 -5.47
CA LEU A 361 1.11 -18.50 -5.64
C LEU A 361 0.54 -19.29 -6.82
N ASP A 362 1.35 -19.90 -7.70
CA ASP A 362 0.87 -20.66 -8.85
C ASP A 362 0.30 -22.04 -8.48
N THR A 363 0.66 -22.57 -7.32
CA THR A 363 0.10 -23.84 -6.80
C THR A 363 -0.97 -23.62 -5.75
N LEU A 364 -1.15 -22.37 -5.29
CA LEU A 364 -2.11 -22.03 -4.25
C LEU A 364 -3.56 -22.26 -4.75
N PRO A 365 -4.45 -22.88 -3.96
CA PRO A 365 -5.86 -22.99 -4.34
C PRO A 365 -6.52 -21.63 -4.55
N ASP A 366 -7.45 -21.52 -5.49
CA ASP A 366 -8.12 -20.24 -5.82
C ASP A 366 -8.86 -19.64 -4.62
N LYS A 367 -9.46 -20.47 -3.76
CA LYS A 367 -10.10 -20.00 -2.52
C LYS A 367 -9.10 -19.36 -1.57
N GLU A 368 -7.90 -19.91 -1.44
CA GLU A 368 -6.83 -19.35 -0.60
C GLU A 368 -6.26 -18.05 -1.17
N LEU A 369 -6.16 -17.96 -2.51
CA LEU A 369 -5.82 -16.70 -3.17
C LEU A 369 -6.89 -15.63 -2.86
N SER A 370 -8.17 -15.99 -2.98
CA SER A 370 -9.31 -15.13 -2.66
C SER A 370 -9.26 -14.66 -1.21
N ALA A 371 -9.02 -15.59 -0.27
CA ALA A 371 -8.89 -15.30 1.15
C ALA A 371 -7.76 -14.29 1.42
N GLY A 372 -6.63 -14.40 0.72
CA GLY A 372 -5.57 -13.39 0.77
C GLY A 372 -5.98 -12.02 0.22
N LEU A 373 -6.80 -11.98 -0.83
CA LEU A 373 -7.29 -10.71 -1.40
C LEU A 373 -8.21 -9.94 -0.44
N ALA A 374 -8.88 -10.61 0.50
CA ALA A 374 -9.68 -9.93 1.52
C ALA A 374 -8.81 -8.96 2.34
N GLU A 375 -7.61 -9.41 2.72
CA GLU A 375 -6.62 -8.62 3.43
C GLU A 375 -6.03 -7.50 2.57
N VAL A 376 -5.81 -7.75 1.27
CA VAL A 376 -5.36 -6.72 0.31
C VAL A 376 -6.39 -5.58 0.20
N ILE A 377 -7.68 -5.92 0.06
CA ILE A 377 -8.78 -4.96 -0.03
C ILE A 377 -8.89 -4.14 1.26
N LYS A 378 -8.71 -4.78 2.43
CA LYS A 378 -8.76 -4.14 3.74
C LYS A 378 -7.86 -2.90 3.82
N TYR A 379 -6.62 -2.98 3.31
CA TYR A 379 -5.70 -1.83 3.30
C TYR A 379 -6.25 -0.62 2.53
N GLY A 380 -6.83 -0.87 1.36
CA GLY A 380 -7.48 0.16 0.55
C GLY A 380 -8.63 0.83 1.30
N LEU A 381 -9.48 0.02 1.94
CA LEU A 381 -10.65 0.51 2.69
C LEU A 381 -10.28 1.35 3.90
N ILE A 382 -9.25 0.95 4.67
CA ILE A 382 -8.94 1.64 5.93
C ILE A 382 -8.07 2.88 5.75
N ARG A 383 -7.24 2.98 4.70
CA ARG A 383 -6.27 4.09 4.62
C ARG A 383 -5.74 4.47 3.23
N ASP A 384 -6.07 3.73 2.18
CA ASP A 384 -5.39 3.87 0.88
C ASP A 384 -6.38 3.85 -0.28
N LEU A 385 -7.19 4.91 -0.39
CA LEU A 385 -8.20 5.06 -1.44
C LEU A 385 -7.63 4.93 -2.87
N PRO A 386 -6.44 5.48 -3.21
CA PRO A 386 -5.82 5.23 -4.51
C PRO A 386 -5.52 3.75 -4.76
N PHE A 387 -5.07 3.00 -3.73
CA PHE A 387 -4.87 1.56 -3.85
C PHE A 387 -6.20 0.81 -4.02
N LEU A 388 -7.26 1.21 -3.32
CA LEU A 388 -8.60 0.66 -3.52
C LEU A 388 -9.07 0.84 -4.99
N ALA A 389 -8.90 2.04 -5.55
CA ALA A 389 -9.23 2.30 -6.95
C ALA A 389 -8.37 1.47 -7.92
N TRP A 390 -7.10 1.25 -7.60
CA TRP A 390 -6.23 0.37 -8.39
C TRP A 390 -6.71 -1.09 -8.34
N LEU A 391 -7.13 -1.59 -7.18
CA LEU A 391 -7.68 -2.94 -7.02
C LEU A 391 -8.93 -3.12 -7.88
N GLU A 392 -9.82 -2.12 -7.93
CA GLU A 392 -11.00 -2.13 -8.78
C GLU A 392 -10.68 -2.21 -10.27
N GLY A 393 -9.55 -1.64 -10.71
CA GLY A 393 -9.11 -1.73 -12.09
C GLY A 393 -8.31 -3.00 -12.44
N ASN A 394 -7.86 -3.77 -11.45
CA ASN A 394 -6.91 -4.88 -11.65
C ASN A 394 -7.29 -6.19 -10.96
N MET A 395 -8.49 -6.30 -10.38
CA MET A 395 -8.90 -7.49 -9.63
C MET A 395 -8.85 -8.76 -10.48
N GLU A 396 -9.27 -8.70 -11.74
CA GLU A 396 -9.25 -9.84 -12.65
C GLU A 396 -7.82 -10.29 -12.97
N LYS A 397 -6.87 -9.36 -13.06
CA LYS A 397 -5.44 -9.70 -13.22
C LYS A 397 -4.90 -10.39 -11.98
N LEU A 398 -5.27 -9.93 -10.78
CA LEU A 398 -4.89 -10.58 -9.52
C LEU A 398 -5.46 -12.00 -9.42
N ARG A 399 -6.75 -12.16 -9.77
CA ARG A 399 -7.43 -13.46 -9.86
C ARG A 399 -6.78 -14.40 -10.88
N ALA A 400 -6.28 -13.86 -11.98
CA ALA A 400 -5.54 -14.58 -13.01
C ALA A 400 -4.04 -14.77 -12.67
N ARG A 401 -3.61 -14.39 -11.46
CA ARG A 401 -2.23 -14.52 -10.97
C ARG A 401 -1.18 -13.80 -11.83
N ASP A 402 -1.57 -12.68 -12.43
CA ASP A 402 -0.63 -11.81 -13.15
C ASP A 402 0.51 -11.38 -12.22
N LYS A 403 1.76 -11.69 -12.60
CA LYS A 403 2.91 -11.53 -11.72
C LYS A 403 3.16 -10.07 -11.35
N ALA A 404 2.97 -9.15 -12.29
CA ALA A 404 3.17 -7.72 -12.05
C ALA A 404 2.09 -7.16 -11.12
N ALA A 405 0.83 -7.54 -11.32
CA ALA A 405 -0.28 -7.15 -10.45
C ALA A 405 -0.10 -7.71 -9.03
N LEU A 406 0.23 -9.00 -8.89
CA LEU A 406 0.51 -9.62 -7.59
C LEU A 406 1.67 -8.93 -6.88
N GLN A 407 2.79 -8.73 -7.57
CA GLN A 407 3.96 -8.06 -7.01
C GLN A 407 3.61 -6.64 -6.52
N TYR A 408 2.84 -5.87 -7.31
CA TYR A 408 2.39 -4.55 -6.90
C TYR A 408 1.48 -4.61 -5.66
N ALA A 409 0.47 -5.50 -5.67
CA ALA A 409 -0.48 -5.65 -4.57
C ALA A 409 0.22 -6.05 -3.26
N ILE A 410 1.17 -7.00 -3.33
CA ILE A 410 1.96 -7.44 -2.17
C ILE A 410 2.83 -6.28 -1.67
N THR A 411 3.56 -5.61 -2.57
CA THR A 411 4.41 -4.48 -2.21
C THR A 411 3.63 -3.37 -1.52
N ARG A 412 2.46 -3.01 -2.07
CA ARG A 412 1.62 -1.94 -1.53
C ARG A 412 0.97 -2.32 -0.20
N SER A 413 0.58 -3.59 -0.04
CA SER A 413 0.05 -4.12 1.22
C SER A 413 1.12 -4.11 2.32
N CYS A 414 2.32 -4.62 2.04
CA CYS A 414 3.45 -4.59 2.97
C CYS A 414 3.82 -3.16 3.38
N ARG A 415 3.82 -2.20 2.44
CA ARG A 415 4.03 -0.77 2.75
C ARG A 415 2.96 -0.23 3.69
N ASN A 416 1.70 -0.55 3.43
CA ASN A 416 0.60 -0.15 4.30
C ASN A 416 0.77 -0.73 5.70
N LYS A 417 1.01 -2.04 5.83
CA LYS A 417 1.20 -2.68 7.15
C LYS A 417 2.43 -2.15 7.88
N ALA A 418 3.56 -2.01 7.19
CA ALA A 418 4.79 -1.47 7.77
C ALA A 418 4.60 -0.05 8.32
N ALA A 419 3.90 0.83 7.57
CA ALA A 419 3.62 2.18 8.04
C ALA A 419 2.69 2.20 9.26
N VAL A 420 1.69 1.31 9.34
CA VAL A 420 0.84 1.18 10.53
C VAL A 420 1.64 0.65 11.74
N VAL A 421 2.46 -0.39 11.54
CA VAL A 421 3.27 -0.99 12.61
C VAL A 421 4.32 -0.01 13.12
N ALA A 422 4.92 0.80 12.24
CA ALA A 422 5.88 1.83 12.63
C ALA A 422 5.24 2.97 13.44
N ALA A 423 3.97 3.29 13.16
CA ALA A 423 3.22 4.28 13.92
C ALA A 423 2.73 3.75 15.29
N ASP A 424 2.46 2.45 15.40
CA ASP A 424 1.90 1.82 16.60
C ASP A 424 2.31 0.35 16.74
N GLU A 425 3.52 0.10 17.24
CA GLU A 425 4.08 -1.26 17.36
C GLU A 425 3.26 -2.15 18.31
N ARG A 426 2.66 -1.60 19.37
CA ARG A 426 1.98 -2.37 20.44
C ARG A 426 0.45 -2.42 20.33
N GLU A 427 -0.13 -1.95 19.23
CA GLU A 427 -1.58 -2.05 18.97
C GLU A 427 -2.47 -1.27 19.96
N SER A 428 -2.04 -0.07 20.33
CA SER A 428 -2.78 0.84 21.21
C SER A 428 -3.58 1.94 20.48
N GLY A 429 -3.39 2.09 19.17
CA GLY A 429 -3.90 3.19 18.35
C GLY A 429 -4.14 2.79 16.88
N GLU A 430 -3.34 3.32 15.95
CA GLU A 430 -3.56 3.15 14.50
C GLU A 430 -3.51 1.68 14.05
N ARG A 431 -2.76 0.82 14.74
CA ARG A 431 -2.67 -0.61 14.40
C ARG A 431 -3.96 -1.38 14.64
N ALA A 432 -4.84 -0.86 15.50
CA ALA A 432 -6.18 -1.40 15.66
C ALA A 432 -6.99 -1.34 14.36
N LEU A 433 -6.72 -0.40 13.43
CA LEU A 433 -7.42 -0.30 12.14
C LEU A 433 -7.23 -1.53 11.25
N LEU A 434 -6.16 -2.30 11.45
CA LEU A 434 -5.97 -3.58 10.76
C LEU A 434 -7.04 -4.61 11.13
N ASN A 435 -7.86 -4.35 12.16
CA ASN A 435 -8.95 -5.22 12.57
C ASN A 435 -10.29 -4.92 11.87
N LEU A 436 -10.33 -4.15 10.77
CA LEU A 436 -11.54 -4.01 9.96
C LEU A 436 -12.08 -5.39 9.59
N GLY A 437 -13.38 -5.59 9.84
CA GLY A 437 -14.08 -6.86 9.62
C GLY A 437 -13.79 -7.97 10.63
N HIS A 438 -12.74 -7.86 11.46
CA HIS A 438 -12.30 -8.97 12.32
C HIS A 438 -13.24 -9.28 13.47
N THR A 439 -13.89 -8.28 14.09
CA THR A 439 -14.86 -8.53 15.17
C THR A 439 -16.01 -9.41 14.69
N PHE A 440 -16.54 -9.14 13.49
CA PHE A 440 -17.57 -9.96 12.87
C PHE A 440 -17.00 -11.28 12.32
N GLY A 441 -15.84 -11.23 11.66
CA GLY A 441 -15.19 -12.39 11.07
C GLY A 441 -14.84 -13.47 12.09
N HIS A 442 -14.30 -13.09 13.25
CA HIS A 442 -14.04 -14.05 14.33
C HIS A 442 -15.33 -14.68 14.86
N ALA A 443 -16.43 -13.95 14.92
CA ALA A 443 -17.72 -14.53 15.28
C ALA A 443 -18.22 -15.52 14.23
N ILE A 444 -17.96 -15.27 12.94
CA ILE A 444 -18.22 -16.24 11.86
C ILE A 444 -17.36 -17.50 12.03
N GLU A 445 -16.05 -17.36 12.20
CA GLU A 445 -15.12 -18.48 12.37
C GLU A 445 -15.51 -19.34 13.59
N ASN A 446 -15.76 -18.70 14.74
CA ASN A 446 -16.15 -19.40 15.96
C ASN A 446 -17.55 -20.03 15.85
N GLY A 447 -18.48 -19.39 15.16
CA GLY A 447 -19.87 -19.86 15.03
C GLY A 447 -20.05 -21.01 14.06
N MET A 448 -19.23 -21.05 13.00
CA MET A 448 -19.22 -22.12 12.00
C MET A 448 -18.31 -23.30 12.39
N GLY A 449 -17.33 -23.06 13.27
CA GLY A 449 -16.26 -24.00 13.59
C GLY A 449 -15.02 -23.78 12.72
N TYR A 450 -13.84 -23.99 13.32
CA TYR A 450 -12.57 -23.76 12.64
C TYR A 450 -12.42 -24.65 11.39
N GLY A 451 -12.05 -24.04 10.26
CA GLY A 451 -11.78 -24.73 9.00
C GLY A 451 -12.99 -24.84 8.06
N VAL A 452 -14.21 -24.47 8.47
CA VAL A 452 -15.38 -24.45 7.57
C VAL A 452 -15.33 -23.25 6.63
N TRP A 453 -14.99 -22.08 7.18
CA TRP A 453 -14.71 -20.86 6.43
C TRP A 453 -13.23 -20.56 6.53
N LEU A 454 -12.62 -20.16 5.43
CA LEU A 454 -11.28 -19.58 5.47
C LEU A 454 -11.33 -18.24 6.20
N HIS A 455 -10.24 -17.89 6.88
CA HIS A 455 -10.15 -16.62 7.61
C HIS A 455 -10.52 -15.43 6.71
N GLY A 456 -9.95 -15.35 5.50
CA GLY A 456 -10.26 -14.27 4.55
C GLY A 456 -11.72 -14.22 4.08
N GLU A 457 -12.42 -15.36 4.00
CA GLU A 457 -13.86 -15.40 3.70
C GLU A 457 -14.66 -14.76 4.84
N ALA A 458 -14.32 -15.11 6.09
CA ALA A 458 -14.94 -14.52 7.27
C ALA A 458 -14.63 -13.02 7.39
N ILE A 459 -13.39 -12.59 7.11
CA ILE A 459 -13.01 -11.18 7.09
C ILE A 459 -13.73 -10.42 5.98
N ALA A 460 -13.96 -11.02 4.81
CA ALA A 460 -14.72 -10.39 3.73
C ALA A 460 -16.18 -10.12 4.13
N ALA A 461 -16.88 -11.15 4.65
CA ALA A 461 -18.24 -11.00 5.14
C ALA A 461 -18.32 -9.99 6.32
N GLY A 462 -17.35 -10.07 7.24
CA GLY A 462 -17.25 -9.11 8.34
C GLY A 462 -16.94 -7.67 7.89
N THR A 463 -16.19 -7.51 6.80
CA THR A 463 -15.89 -6.20 6.19
C THR A 463 -17.16 -5.58 5.60
N ARG A 464 -18.00 -6.38 4.94
CA ARG A 464 -19.33 -5.92 4.52
C ARG A 464 -20.18 -5.49 5.73
N MET A 465 -20.22 -6.28 6.80
CA MET A 465 -20.96 -5.92 8.01
C MET A 465 -20.47 -4.59 8.60
N ALA A 466 -19.15 -4.38 8.65
CA ALA A 466 -18.57 -3.11 9.08
C ALA A 466 -18.95 -1.94 8.15
N ALA A 467 -19.02 -2.17 6.83
CA ALA A 467 -19.43 -1.15 5.87
C ALA A 467 -20.92 -0.80 5.99
N ASP A 468 -21.82 -1.80 6.15
CA ASP A 468 -23.24 -1.54 6.39
C ASP A 468 -23.48 -0.80 7.72
N LEU A 469 -22.78 -1.20 8.80
CA LEU A 469 -22.86 -0.49 10.07
C LEU A 469 -22.38 0.96 9.93
N SER A 470 -21.31 1.19 9.18
CA SER A 470 -20.82 2.54 8.88
C SER A 470 -21.85 3.37 8.09
N ARG A 471 -22.55 2.75 7.14
CA ARG A 471 -23.67 3.39 6.41
C ARG A 471 -24.83 3.76 7.35
N ARG A 472 -25.19 2.88 8.28
CA ARG A 472 -26.26 3.14 9.27
C ARG A 472 -25.92 4.27 10.24
N LEU A 473 -24.63 4.46 10.52
CA LEU A 473 -24.12 5.61 11.29
C LEU A 473 -24.05 6.91 10.46
N GLY A 474 -24.43 6.88 9.18
CA GLY A 474 -24.39 8.02 8.27
C GLY A 474 -22.99 8.37 7.75
N TRP A 475 -22.03 7.46 7.87
CA TRP A 475 -20.64 7.69 7.50
C TRP A 475 -20.30 7.23 6.08
N LEU A 476 -21.06 6.27 5.56
CA LEU A 476 -20.99 5.83 4.17
C LEU A 476 -22.35 5.98 3.49
N SER A 477 -22.33 6.19 2.20
CA SER A 477 -23.50 6.08 1.32
C SER A 477 -23.81 4.64 0.94
N GLY A 478 -25.03 4.37 0.44
CA GLY A 478 -25.38 3.06 -0.12
C GLY A 478 -24.46 2.66 -1.28
N ALA A 479 -24.14 3.61 -2.17
CA ALA A 479 -23.24 3.38 -3.31
C ALA A 479 -21.81 3.00 -2.87
N GLU A 480 -21.31 3.55 -1.76
CA GLU A 480 -20.01 3.15 -1.22
C GLU A 480 -20.03 1.72 -0.66
N VAL A 481 -21.12 1.31 0.01
CA VAL A 481 -21.27 -0.09 0.47
C VAL A 481 -21.37 -1.05 -0.71
N GLU A 482 -22.12 -0.69 -1.76
CA GLU A 482 -22.21 -1.48 -3.00
C GLU A 482 -20.85 -1.61 -3.69
N ARG A 483 -20.07 -0.54 -3.72
CA ARG A 483 -18.69 -0.52 -4.25
C ARG A 483 -17.80 -1.53 -3.50
N VAL A 484 -17.88 -1.58 -2.17
CA VAL A 484 -17.16 -2.60 -1.37
C VAL A 484 -17.63 -4.02 -1.72
N CYS A 485 -18.95 -4.24 -1.77
CA CYS A 485 -19.52 -5.56 -2.05
C CYS A 485 -19.13 -6.05 -3.46
N ALA A 486 -19.20 -5.19 -4.46
CA ALA A 486 -18.82 -5.51 -5.83
C ALA A 486 -17.34 -5.91 -5.93
N LEU A 487 -16.45 -5.23 -5.22
CA LEU A 487 -15.04 -5.56 -5.20
C LEU A 487 -14.77 -6.92 -4.51
N LEU A 488 -15.42 -7.21 -3.38
CA LEU A 488 -15.31 -8.50 -2.70
C LEU A 488 -15.78 -9.65 -3.61
N LEU A 489 -16.92 -9.48 -4.28
CA LEU A 489 -17.44 -10.47 -5.23
C LEU A 489 -16.49 -10.71 -6.41
N ARG A 490 -15.90 -9.64 -6.97
CA ARG A 490 -14.89 -9.76 -8.05
C ARG A 490 -13.60 -10.43 -7.59
N ALA A 491 -13.27 -10.33 -6.30
CA ALA A 491 -12.18 -11.10 -5.69
C ALA A 491 -12.53 -12.58 -5.44
N GLY A 492 -13.77 -13.00 -5.73
CA GLY A 492 -14.30 -14.33 -5.46
C GLY A 492 -14.52 -14.62 -3.98
N LEU A 493 -14.79 -13.56 -3.20
CA LEU A 493 -15.08 -13.64 -1.77
C LEU A 493 -16.60 -13.59 -1.52
N PRO A 494 -17.08 -14.20 -0.42
CA PRO A 494 -18.46 -14.05 -0.01
C PRO A 494 -18.74 -12.60 0.41
N SER A 495 -19.94 -12.15 0.08
CA SER A 495 -20.47 -10.87 0.55
C SER A 495 -21.70 -11.07 1.44
N SER A 496 -21.90 -12.25 2.02
CA SER A 496 -22.97 -12.50 3.01
C SER A 496 -22.42 -13.44 4.07
N ALA A 497 -22.76 -13.16 5.32
CA ALA A 497 -22.34 -13.96 6.44
C ALA A 497 -23.32 -15.12 6.66
N PRO A 498 -22.90 -16.23 7.28
CA PRO A 498 -23.80 -17.35 7.55
C PRO A 498 -24.95 -16.98 8.49
N ALA A 499 -26.09 -17.63 8.33
CA ALA A 499 -27.28 -17.41 9.15
C ALA A 499 -27.16 -18.03 10.56
N LEU A 500 -26.29 -17.47 11.41
CA LEU A 500 -26.12 -17.91 12.81
C LEU A 500 -27.22 -17.40 13.75
N GLY A 501 -27.95 -16.36 13.33
CA GLY A 501 -28.89 -15.61 14.16
C GLY A 501 -28.22 -14.49 14.97
N VAL A 502 -28.96 -13.38 15.15
CA VAL A 502 -28.45 -12.14 15.78
C VAL A 502 -27.87 -12.40 17.17
N GLU A 503 -28.60 -13.12 18.03
CA GLU A 503 -28.18 -13.39 19.41
C GLU A 503 -26.88 -14.20 19.47
N LYS A 504 -26.70 -15.16 18.56
CA LYS A 504 -25.48 -15.96 18.50
C LYS A 504 -24.29 -15.12 18.04
N TYR A 505 -24.49 -14.21 17.08
CA TYR A 505 -23.45 -13.25 16.70
C TYR A 505 -23.04 -12.36 17.86
N LEU A 506 -24.01 -11.76 18.57
CA LEU A 506 -23.73 -10.90 19.73
C LEU A 506 -22.98 -11.64 20.83
N GLN A 507 -23.38 -12.88 21.14
CA GLN A 507 -22.69 -13.73 22.10
C GLN A 507 -21.23 -13.98 21.69
N LEU A 508 -20.99 -14.38 20.44
CA LEU A 508 -19.65 -14.72 19.94
C LEU A 508 -18.74 -13.50 19.83
N MET A 509 -19.29 -12.33 19.45
CA MET A 509 -18.57 -11.06 19.41
C MET A 509 -18.17 -10.59 20.82
N GLY A 510 -18.99 -10.88 21.84
CA GLY A 510 -18.69 -10.56 23.23
C GLY A 510 -17.48 -11.32 23.80
N LEU A 511 -17.04 -12.41 23.16
CA LEU A 511 -15.84 -13.18 23.54
C LEU A 511 -14.53 -12.60 22.94
N ASP A 512 -14.61 -11.65 22.01
CA ASP A 512 -13.44 -11.06 21.36
C ASP A 512 -12.65 -10.14 22.31
N LYS A 513 -11.33 -10.10 22.14
CA LYS A 513 -10.36 -9.36 22.98
C LYS A 513 -10.56 -7.83 23.00
N LYS A 514 -11.48 -7.28 22.19
CA LYS A 514 -11.70 -5.84 22.01
C LYS A 514 -12.83 -5.26 22.89
N VAL A 515 -13.28 -6.01 23.89
CA VAL A 515 -14.20 -5.48 24.92
C VAL A 515 -13.38 -4.73 25.97
N GLU A 516 -13.54 -3.40 26.01
CA GLU A 516 -12.89 -2.54 26.99
C GLU A 516 -13.98 -1.87 27.84
N GLY A 517 -13.96 -2.12 29.16
CA GLY A 517 -14.99 -1.61 30.07
C GLY A 517 -16.42 -2.13 29.79
N GLY A 518 -16.56 -3.32 29.20
CA GLY A 518 -17.86 -3.93 28.87
C GLY A 518 -18.52 -3.41 27.59
N LYS A 519 -17.86 -2.53 26.83
CA LYS A 519 -18.35 -2.04 25.53
C LYS A 519 -17.54 -2.64 24.37
N MET A 520 -18.24 -3.11 23.34
CA MET A 520 -17.62 -3.63 22.12
C MET A 520 -17.02 -2.48 21.30
N ARG A 521 -15.75 -2.61 20.89
CA ARG A 521 -15.11 -1.68 19.94
C ARG A 521 -15.08 -2.29 18.55
N PHE A 522 -15.43 -1.47 17.57
CA PHE A 522 -15.48 -1.81 16.15
C PHE A 522 -14.46 -0.99 15.37
N VAL A 523 -13.92 -1.59 14.32
CA VAL A 523 -13.24 -0.83 13.26
C VAL A 523 -14.25 -0.62 12.14
N LEU A 524 -14.52 0.65 11.85
CA LEU A 524 -15.55 1.13 10.92
C LEU A 524 -14.93 2.13 9.94
N LEU A 525 -15.73 2.66 9.02
CA LEU A 525 -15.28 3.56 7.95
C LEU A 525 -16.00 4.91 8.03
N LYS A 526 -15.25 6.02 8.13
CA LYS A 526 -15.77 7.39 7.97
C LYS A 526 -15.86 7.87 6.51
N GLY A 527 -15.48 6.98 5.60
CA GLY A 527 -15.27 7.17 4.18
C GLY A 527 -14.37 6.06 3.68
N LEU A 528 -14.42 5.73 2.39
CA LEU A 528 -13.49 4.77 1.82
C LEU A 528 -12.05 5.31 1.86
N GLY A 529 -11.13 4.52 2.39
CA GLY A 529 -9.76 4.95 2.70
C GLY A 529 -9.64 5.70 4.04
N CYS A 530 -10.66 5.70 4.89
CA CYS A 530 -10.66 6.37 6.20
C CYS A 530 -11.28 5.48 7.28
N GLY A 531 -10.47 4.57 7.83
CA GLY A 531 -10.84 3.70 8.95
C GLY A 531 -10.80 4.41 10.30
N VAL A 532 -11.71 4.05 11.20
CA VAL A 532 -11.78 4.56 12.56
C VAL A 532 -12.12 3.44 13.55
N VAL A 533 -11.59 3.53 14.77
CA VAL A 533 -12.06 2.70 15.88
C VAL A 533 -13.19 3.42 16.60
N SER A 534 -14.36 2.81 16.73
CA SER A 534 -15.51 3.35 17.45
C SER A 534 -16.04 2.35 18.48
N GLY A 535 -16.33 2.84 19.69
CA GLY A 535 -17.10 2.09 20.71
C GLY A 535 -18.52 2.63 20.91
N ASP A 536 -18.89 3.67 20.17
CA ASP A 536 -20.20 4.32 20.26
C ASP A 536 -21.09 3.80 19.12
N VAL A 537 -21.65 2.62 19.33
CA VAL A 537 -22.56 1.95 18.39
C VAL A 537 -23.82 1.59 19.14
N ALA A 538 -24.96 2.15 18.73
CA ALA A 538 -26.25 1.78 19.28
C ALA A 538 -26.58 0.31 18.96
N ASP A 539 -27.01 -0.45 19.97
CA ASP A 539 -27.36 -1.87 19.85
C ASP A 539 -28.39 -2.13 18.73
N THR A 540 -29.35 -1.21 18.56
CA THR A 540 -30.35 -1.27 17.50
C THR A 540 -29.75 -1.29 16.09
N LEU A 541 -28.73 -0.46 15.82
CA LEU A 541 -28.07 -0.41 14.51
C LEU A 541 -27.24 -1.67 14.27
N LEU A 542 -26.56 -2.17 15.32
CA LEU A 542 -25.79 -3.40 15.24
C LEU A 542 -26.68 -4.60 14.91
N ARG A 543 -27.82 -4.75 15.60
CA ARG A 543 -28.80 -5.81 15.33
C ARG A 543 -29.31 -5.77 13.89
N GLN A 544 -29.68 -4.58 13.39
CA GLN A 544 -30.12 -4.43 12.00
C GLN A 544 -29.02 -4.79 10.98
N THR A 545 -27.75 -4.46 11.27
CA THR A 545 -26.63 -4.90 10.43
C THR A 545 -26.53 -6.42 10.40
N LEU A 546 -26.59 -7.07 11.57
CA LEU A 546 -26.52 -8.53 11.66
C LEU A 546 -27.67 -9.21 10.92
N GLU A 547 -28.89 -8.68 10.98
CA GLU A 547 -30.06 -9.18 10.23
C GLU A 547 -29.89 -9.02 8.72
N SER A 548 -29.43 -7.85 8.26
CA SER A 548 -29.37 -7.53 6.82
C SER A 548 -28.18 -8.14 6.07
N CYS A 549 -27.13 -8.54 6.80
CA CYS A 549 -25.90 -9.05 6.21
C CYS A 549 -25.70 -10.56 6.42
N SER A 550 -26.60 -11.23 7.16
CA SER A 550 -26.56 -12.68 7.38
C SER A 550 -27.67 -13.36 6.59
N GLY A 551 -27.34 -14.34 5.76
CA GLY A 551 -28.31 -15.00 4.87
C GLY A 551 -27.71 -16.10 4.03
#